data_AF-A0A2P0QL63-F1
#
_entry.id   AF-A0A2P0QL63-F1
#
_cell.length_a   1.000
_cell.length_b   1.000
_cell.length_c   1.000
_cell.angle_alpha   90.00
_cell.angle_beta   90.00
_cell.angle_gamma   90.00
#
_symmetry.space_group_name_H-M   'P 1'
#
loop_
_entity.id
_entity.type
_entity.pdbx_description
1 polymer ?
#
loop_
_entity_poly.entity_id
_entity_poly.type
_entity_poly.pdbx_seq_one_letter_code
_entity_poly.pdbx_strand_id
1 'polypeptide(L)'
;IFARRPLRGNYEEIADYVYNRVGAVGVAWGAMSQKAASIAAGFWRLGIPVVVGPHGTKYRRMLLGRSDKEQDWYVYDARTGEKVYGGPVPEHLFFAAETKEEAMVMVAKLTMRPNDTSKGRAIKLTNYIDLHKRLIGGMPHDVHLLVRKQADIPLTMKEDIEKILKEMEWTEHEIPDPTLLSRMIRKSKEA
;
A
#
# COMPACT_ATOMS: atom_id res chain seq x y z
N ILE A 1 13.65 -14.06 7.26
CA ILE A 1 13.53 -15.53 7.27
C ILE A 1 12.90 -16.04 5.99
N PHE A 2 11.59 -15.79 5.75
CA PHE A 2 10.89 -16.23 4.53
C PHE A 2 11.63 -15.90 3.22
N ALA A 3 11.98 -14.63 3.02
CA ALA A 3 12.65 -14.15 1.81
C ALA A 3 14.18 -14.37 1.78
N ARG A 4 14.75 -14.98 2.83
CA ARG A 4 16.20 -15.25 2.98
C ARG A 4 17.14 -14.06 2.66
N ARG A 5 16.70 -12.83 2.90
CA ARG A 5 17.51 -11.61 2.69
C ARG A 5 18.58 -11.42 3.79
N PRO A 6 19.78 -10.95 3.45
CA PRO A 6 20.81 -10.64 4.44
C PRO A 6 20.42 -9.41 5.27
N LEU A 7 20.54 -9.49 6.60
CA LEU A 7 20.10 -8.44 7.51
C LEU A 7 21.20 -7.44 7.91
N ARG A 8 22.45 -7.91 8.03
CA ARG A 8 23.55 -7.09 8.55
C ARG A 8 23.90 -5.97 7.58
N GLY A 9 23.78 -4.72 8.03
CA GLY A 9 24.14 -3.53 7.24
C GLY A 9 23.26 -3.30 6.00
N ASN A 10 22.08 -3.89 5.93
CA ASN A 10 21.27 -3.93 4.70
C ASN A 10 19.84 -3.38 4.91
N TYR A 11 19.70 -2.38 5.77
CA TYR A 11 18.39 -1.85 6.17
C TYR A 11 17.55 -1.39 4.96
N GLU A 12 18.19 -0.77 3.98
CA GLU A 12 17.53 -0.24 2.77
C GLU A 12 16.83 -1.34 1.95
N GLU A 13 17.49 -2.48 1.68
CA GLU A 13 16.88 -3.60 0.94
C GLU A 13 15.74 -4.23 1.75
N ILE A 14 15.88 -4.29 3.07
CA ILE A 14 14.83 -4.83 3.93
C ILE A 14 13.61 -3.90 3.93
N ALA A 15 13.81 -2.58 4.01
CA ALA A 15 12.74 -1.60 3.92
C ALA A 15 12.05 -1.64 2.55
N ASP A 16 12.81 -1.72 1.46
CA ASP A 16 12.26 -1.90 0.11
C ASP A 16 11.44 -3.19 -0.01
N TYR A 17 11.94 -4.31 0.52
CA TYR A 17 11.21 -5.58 0.53
C TYR A 17 9.90 -5.46 1.33
N VAL A 18 9.94 -4.87 2.52
CA VAL A 18 8.77 -4.70 3.39
C VAL A 18 7.72 -3.78 2.75
N TYR A 19 8.14 -2.62 2.25
CA TYR A 19 7.29 -1.65 1.57
C TYR A 19 6.56 -2.27 0.38
N ASN A 20 7.24 -3.13 -0.37
CA ASN A 20 6.70 -3.65 -1.62
C ASN A 20 5.92 -4.97 -1.49
N ARG A 21 6.15 -5.75 -0.42
CA ARG A 21 5.66 -7.15 -0.33
C ARG A 21 4.98 -7.50 0.99
N VAL A 22 5.20 -6.74 2.06
CA VAL A 22 4.72 -7.10 3.41
C VAL A 22 3.62 -6.14 3.85
N GLY A 23 2.38 -6.60 3.73
CA GLY A 23 1.20 -5.87 4.18
C GLY A 23 1.12 -5.82 5.71
N ALA A 24 1.41 -4.65 6.29
CA ALA A 24 1.28 -4.38 7.71
C ALA A 24 0.96 -2.90 7.93
N VAL A 25 0.28 -2.57 9.03
CA VAL A 25 -0.04 -1.20 9.44
C VAL A 25 0.08 -1.11 10.96
N GLY A 26 0.79 -0.11 11.46
CA GLY A 26 0.83 0.22 12.88
C GLY A 26 -0.35 1.10 13.27
N VAL A 27 -0.93 0.91 14.46
CA VAL A 27 -1.98 1.79 14.99
C VAL A 27 -1.52 2.35 16.33
N ALA A 28 -1.53 3.67 16.45
CA ALA A 28 -1.22 4.39 17.68
C ALA A 28 -2.30 5.44 17.97
N TRP A 29 -3.49 4.97 18.36
CA TRP A 29 -4.69 5.79 18.53
C TRP A 29 -4.50 6.97 19.51
N GLY A 30 -3.93 6.70 20.69
CA GLY A 30 -3.66 7.68 21.73
C GLY A 30 -2.23 8.25 21.72
N ALA A 31 -1.58 8.35 20.56
CA ALA A 31 -0.19 8.80 20.49
C ALA A 31 -0.01 10.25 20.99
N MET A 32 0.51 10.43 22.20
CA MET A 32 0.78 11.76 22.81
C MET A 32 2.27 12.06 23.05
N SER A 33 3.13 11.03 23.11
CA SER A 33 4.53 11.19 23.53
C SER A 33 5.50 11.27 22.35
N GLN A 34 6.63 11.97 22.56
CA GLN A 34 7.76 11.95 21.61
C GLN A 34 8.26 10.52 21.31
N LYS A 35 8.14 9.60 22.29
CA LYS A 35 8.45 8.18 22.10
C LYS A 35 7.54 7.52 21.06
N ALA A 36 6.24 7.84 21.07
CA ALA A 36 5.31 7.33 20.07
C ALA A 36 5.67 7.82 18.67
N ALA A 37 6.05 9.10 18.53
CA ALA A 37 6.54 9.65 17.27
C ALA A 37 7.82 8.94 16.79
N SER A 38 8.78 8.66 17.67
CA SER A 38 10.01 7.95 17.29
C SER A 38 9.77 6.49 16.91
N ILE A 39 8.82 5.80 17.56
CA ILE A 39 8.44 4.43 17.22
C ILE A 39 7.74 4.41 15.85
N ALA A 40 6.79 5.32 15.63
CA ALA A 40 6.13 5.46 14.34
C ALA A 40 7.15 5.78 13.23
N ALA A 41 8.16 6.60 13.54
CA ALA A 41 9.26 6.86 12.62
C ALA A 41 10.08 5.64 12.24
N GLY A 42 10.29 4.71 13.18
CA GLY A 42 10.89 3.42 12.87
C GLY A 42 10.05 2.58 11.89
N PHE A 43 8.72 2.63 12.02
CA PHE A 43 7.80 1.89 11.16
C PHE A 43 7.78 2.43 9.74
N TRP A 44 7.53 3.73 9.54
CA TRP A 44 7.46 4.27 8.17
C TRP A 44 8.82 4.26 7.47
N ARG A 45 9.94 4.35 8.21
CA ARG A 45 11.28 4.17 7.64
C ARG A 45 11.52 2.75 7.13
N LEU A 46 10.85 1.76 7.73
CA LEU A 46 10.85 0.36 7.27
C LEU A 46 9.80 0.12 6.17
N GLY A 47 9.06 1.14 5.72
CA GLY A 47 8.01 0.98 4.72
C GLY A 47 6.68 0.46 5.28
N ILE A 48 6.47 0.56 6.60
CA ILE A 48 5.22 0.16 7.26
C ILE A 48 4.40 1.42 7.58
N PRO A 49 3.20 1.58 7.00
CA PRO A 49 2.28 2.65 7.34
C PRO A 49 1.90 2.69 8.82
N VAL A 50 1.63 3.88 9.33
CA VAL A 50 1.13 4.09 10.70
C VAL A 50 -0.11 4.98 10.68
N VAL A 51 -1.17 4.53 11.35
CA VAL A 51 -2.38 5.31 11.62
C VAL A 51 -2.36 5.78 13.07
N VAL A 52 -2.52 7.09 13.29
CA VAL A 52 -2.68 7.71 14.61
C VAL A 52 -4.09 8.28 14.76
N GLY A 53 -4.53 8.48 15.99
CA GLY A 53 -5.77 9.21 16.24
C GLY A 53 -5.61 10.72 16.01
N PRO A 54 -6.67 11.52 16.24
CA PRO A 54 -6.72 12.94 15.88
C PRO A 54 -5.60 13.77 16.51
N HIS A 55 -5.23 13.46 17.75
CA HIS A 55 -4.14 14.13 18.46
C HIS A 55 -2.77 13.95 17.80
N GLY A 56 -2.60 12.93 16.97
CA GLY A 56 -1.37 12.70 16.21
C GLY A 56 -1.05 13.82 15.21
N THR A 57 -2.04 14.62 14.79
CA THR A 57 -1.82 15.84 13.99
C THR A 57 -0.85 16.83 14.64
N LYS A 58 -0.76 16.82 15.98
CA LYS A 58 0.16 17.66 16.75
C LYS A 58 1.64 17.33 16.53
N TYR A 59 1.98 16.19 15.92
CA TYR A 59 3.35 15.88 15.49
C TYR A 59 3.81 16.68 14.26
N ARG A 60 2.95 17.54 13.68
CA ARG A 60 3.23 18.54 12.63
C ARG A 60 3.59 18.00 11.24
N ARG A 61 4.02 16.74 11.12
CA ARG A 61 4.38 16.12 9.85
C ARG A 61 3.58 14.84 9.66
N MET A 62 2.86 14.78 8.54
CA MET A 62 2.21 13.58 8.02
C MET A 62 2.93 13.14 6.73
N LEU A 63 2.81 11.87 6.38
CA LEU A 63 3.39 11.30 5.16
C LEU A 63 2.25 10.77 4.30
N LEU A 64 1.61 11.72 3.61
CA LEU A 64 0.47 11.50 2.75
C LEU A 64 0.95 11.41 1.30
N GLY A 65 0.68 10.30 0.64
CA GLY A 65 0.82 10.17 -0.82
C GLY A 65 -0.34 10.83 -1.55
N ARG A 66 -0.11 11.06 -2.84
CA ARG A 66 -1.05 11.70 -3.76
C ARG A 66 -1.50 10.70 -4.81
N SER A 67 -2.61 10.02 -4.54
CA SER A 67 -3.20 9.04 -5.47
C SER A 67 -3.62 9.65 -6.81
N ASP A 68 -3.83 10.96 -6.87
CA ASP A 68 -4.14 11.72 -8.08
C ASP A 68 -2.94 11.92 -9.03
N LYS A 69 -1.70 11.70 -8.55
CA LYS A 69 -0.47 11.86 -9.33
C LYS A 69 0.14 10.52 -9.70
N GLU A 70 -0.26 9.98 -10.85
CA GLU A 70 0.20 8.68 -11.33
C GLU A 70 1.74 8.53 -11.37
N GLN A 71 2.44 9.59 -11.77
CA GLN A 71 3.90 9.61 -11.90
C GLN A 71 4.65 9.34 -10.59
N ASP A 72 4.02 9.59 -9.44
CA ASP A 72 4.63 9.37 -8.12
C ASP A 72 4.61 7.88 -7.72
N TRP A 73 3.93 7.01 -8.50
CA TRP A 73 3.67 5.61 -8.16
C TRP A 73 4.40 4.61 -9.07
N TYR A 74 5.38 5.06 -9.83
CA TYR A 74 6.22 4.18 -10.65
C TYR A 74 7.40 3.63 -9.84
N VAL A 75 7.61 2.31 -9.96
CA VAL A 75 8.72 1.57 -9.34
C VAL A 75 9.50 0.83 -10.43
N TYR A 76 10.65 0.26 -10.13
CA TYR A 76 11.36 -0.62 -11.07
C TYR A 76 10.86 -2.06 -10.94
N ASP A 77 10.70 -2.77 -12.05
CA ASP A 77 10.67 -4.23 -12.02
C ASP A 77 12.12 -4.74 -11.87
N ALA A 78 12.43 -5.45 -10.79
CA ALA A 78 13.76 -5.96 -10.51
C ALA A 78 14.24 -6.99 -11.56
N ARG A 79 13.35 -7.56 -12.38
CA ARG A 79 13.69 -8.53 -13.42
C ARG A 79 14.14 -7.86 -14.71
N THR A 80 13.44 -6.82 -15.15
CA THR A 80 13.69 -6.14 -16.45
C THR A 80 14.41 -4.81 -16.31
N GLY A 81 14.26 -4.14 -15.16
CA GLY A 81 14.74 -2.78 -14.93
C GLY A 81 13.82 -1.69 -15.46
N GLU A 82 12.69 -2.05 -16.06
CA GLU A 82 11.71 -1.11 -16.58
C GLU A 82 10.93 -0.43 -15.44
N LYS A 83 10.45 0.79 -15.72
CA LYS A 83 9.53 1.47 -14.81
C LYS A 83 8.12 0.92 -15.01
N VAL A 84 7.52 0.48 -13.93
CA VAL A 84 6.20 -0.15 -13.89
C VAL A 84 5.34 0.52 -12.82
N TYR A 85 4.05 0.62 -13.10
CA TYR A 85 3.10 1.21 -12.17
C TYR A 85 2.88 0.28 -10.96
N GLY A 86 3.21 0.76 -9.75
CA GLY A 86 3.04 0.03 -8.49
C GLY A 86 1.68 0.24 -7.82
N GLY A 87 0.94 1.25 -8.26
CA GLY A 87 -0.30 1.72 -7.65
C GLY A 87 -0.08 2.52 -6.36
N PRO A 88 -1.12 3.25 -5.89
CA PRO A 88 -1.08 3.99 -4.64
C PRO A 88 -1.19 3.09 -3.40
N VAL A 89 -0.30 2.09 -3.30
CA VAL A 89 -0.35 1.04 -2.27
C VAL A 89 1.02 0.81 -1.60
N PRO A 90 1.19 1.15 -0.30
CA PRO A 90 0.27 1.91 0.54
C PRO A 90 0.25 3.40 0.17
N GLU A 91 -0.93 4.02 0.17
CA GLU A 91 -1.07 5.44 -0.19
C GLU A 91 -0.40 6.39 0.81
N HIS A 92 -0.46 6.06 2.10
CA HIS A 92 0.07 6.88 3.17
C HIS A 92 1.02 6.06 4.03
N LEU A 93 2.10 6.69 4.47
CA LEU A 93 3.02 6.10 5.44
C LEU A 93 2.75 6.60 6.86
N PHE A 94 2.14 7.78 7.00
CA PHE A 94 1.75 8.31 8.30
C PHE A 94 0.49 9.17 8.15
N PHE A 95 -0.62 8.67 8.72
CA PHE A 95 -1.97 9.21 8.57
C PHE A 95 -2.63 9.42 9.93
N ALA A 96 -3.35 10.53 10.11
CA ALA A 96 -4.16 10.77 11.29
C ALA A 96 -5.63 10.59 10.93
N ALA A 97 -6.27 9.58 11.53
CA ALA A 97 -7.71 9.36 11.40
C ALA A 97 -8.46 10.12 12.49
N GLU A 98 -9.61 10.68 12.14
CA GLU A 98 -10.49 11.41 13.04
C GLU A 98 -11.34 10.45 13.89
N THR A 99 -11.80 9.36 13.29
CA THR A 99 -12.71 8.39 13.92
C THR A 99 -12.13 6.98 13.88
N LYS A 100 -12.59 6.12 14.81
CA LYS A 100 -12.15 4.71 14.83
C LYS A 100 -12.61 3.99 13.56
N GLU A 101 -13.76 4.38 13.02
CA GLU A 101 -14.35 3.89 11.79
C GLU A 101 -13.43 4.16 10.60
N GLU A 102 -12.98 5.40 10.44
CA GLU A 102 -12.00 5.79 9.42
C GLU A 102 -10.69 5.04 9.61
N ALA A 103 -10.20 4.93 10.85
CA ALA A 103 -8.96 4.20 11.13
C ALA A 103 -9.05 2.72 10.72
N MET A 104 -10.17 2.04 10.98
CA MET A 104 -10.37 0.65 10.58
C MET A 104 -10.34 0.48 9.05
N VAL A 105 -11.01 1.38 8.33
CA VAL A 105 -11.01 1.39 6.85
C VAL A 105 -9.61 1.66 6.31
N MET A 106 -8.91 2.65 6.85
CA MET A 106 -7.56 3.01 6.43
C MET A 106 -6.54 1.91 6.75
N VAL A 107 -6.67 1.22 7.89
CA VAL A 107 -5.84 0.06 8.20
C VAL A 107 -6.01 -1.02 7.12
N ALA A 108 -7.24 -1.35 6.71
CA ALA A 108 -7.45 -2.35 5.67
C ALA A 108 -6.83 -1.93 4.32
N LYS A 109 -7.06 -0.69 3.89
CA LYS A 109 -6.50 -0.11 2.66
C LYS A 109 -4.97 -0.12 2.66
N LEU A 110 -4.36 0.40 3.72
CA LEU A 110 -2.90 0.58 3.82
C LEU A 110 -2.12 -0.73 3.98
N THR A 111 -2.77 -1.89 4.12
CA THR A 111 -2.08 -3.19 4.03
C THR A 111 -1.80 -3.65 2.60
N MET A 112 -2.42 -3.06 1.58
CA MET A 112 -2.19 -3.45 0.18
C MET A 112 -0.76 -3.12 -0.26
N ARG A 113 -0.19 -3.96 -1.12
CA ARG A 113 1.20 -3.87 -1.56
C ARG A 113 1.32 -4.10 -3.05
N PRO A 114 2.29 -3.48 -3.76
CA PRO A 114 2.40 -3.60 -5.21
C PRO A 114 2.54 -5.07 -5.67
N ASN A 115 3.22 -5.90 -4.89
CA ASN A 115 3.46 -7.32 -5.18
C ASN A 115 2.44 -8.29 -4.56
N ASP A 116 1.25 -7.84 -4.15
CA ASP A 116 0.20 -8.77 -3.71
C ASP A 116 -0.12 -9.80 -4.80
N THR A 117 -0.27 -11.07 -4.44
CA THR A 117 -0.83 -12.07 -5.38
C THR A 117 -2.28 -11.71 -5.68
N SER A 118 -2.85 -12.14 -6.82
CA SER A 118 -4.24 -11.79 -7.13
C SER A 118 -5.24 -12.27 -6.10
N LYS A 119 -5.05 -13.49 -5.57
CA LYS A 119 -5.85 -13.98 -4.44
C LYS A 119 -5.66 -13.13 -3.18
N GLY A 120 -4.43 -12.72 -2.87
CA GLY A 120 -4.14 -11.87 -1.72
C GLY A 120 -4.77 -10.48 -1.85
N ARG A 121 -4.70 -9.89 -3.05
CA ARG A 121 -5.32 -8.60 -3.36
C ARG A 121 -6.83 -8.68 -3.27
N ALA A 122 -7.45 -9.72 -3.83
CA ALA A 122 -8.89 -9.93 -3.74
C ALA A 122 -9.36 -9.99 -2.27
N ILE A 123 -8.66 -10.72 -1.39
CA ILE A 123 -9.00 -10.77 0.04
C ILE A 123 -8.89 -9.38 0.71
N LYS A 124 -7.82 -8.64 0.41
CA LYS A 124 -7.63 -7.29 0.96
C LYS A 124 -8.70 -6.32 0.46
N LEU A 125 -9.06 -6.39 -0.82
CA LEU A 125 -10.15 -5.60 -1.41
C LEU A 125 -11.49 -5.94 -0.78
N THR A 126 -11.81 -7.22 -0.59
CA THR A 126 -13.03 -7.64 0.10
C THR A 126 -13.13 -7.01 1.48
N ASN A 127 -12.06 -7.08 2.29
CA ASN A 127 -12.05 -6.52 3.64
C ASN A 127 -12.16 -4.99 3.63
N TYR A 128 -11.44 -4.33 2.72
CA TYR A 128 -11.49 -2.88 2.57
C TYR A 128 -12.90 -2.41 2.19
N ILE A 129 -13.50 -3.03 1.17
CA ILE A 129 -14.84 -2.68 0.69
C ILE A 129 -15.90 -3.00 1.74
N ASP A 130 -15.82 -4.16 2.42
CA ASP A 130 -16.77 -4.51 3.50
C ASP A 130 -16.72 -3.48 4.63
N LEU A 131 -15.53 -3.15 5.12
CA LEU A 131 -15.37 -2.16 6.18
C LEU A 131 -15.86 -0.78 5.74
N HIS A 132 -15.55 -0.37 4.50
CA HIS A 132 -16.04 0.90 3.97
C HIS A 132 -17.56 0.93 3.90
N LYS A 133 -18.20 -0.10 3.32
CA LYS A 133 -19.66 -0.21 3.21
C LYS A 133 -20.34 -0.16 4.59
N ARG A 134 -19.75 -0.81 5.61
CA ARG A 134 -20.34 -0.93 6.95
C ARG A 134 -20.11 0.29 7.84
N LEU A 135 -18.96 0.96 7.73
CA LEU A 135 -18.54 2.01 8.67
C LEU A 135 -18.63 3.43 8.10
N ILE A 136 -18.47 3.60 6.79
CA ILE A 136 -18.49 4.89 6.10
C ILE A 136 -19.72 5.00 5.20
N GLY A 137 -20.08 3.91 4.52
CA GLY A 137 -21.19 3.81 3.59
C GLY A 137 -20.72 3.77 2.14
N GLY A 138 -21.40 2.95 1.33
CA GLY A 138 -21.16 2.87 -0.11
C GLY A 138 -19.84 2.20 -0.52
N MET A 139 -19.59 2.17 -1.83
CA MET A 139 -18.35 1.66 -2.41
C MET A 139 -17.25 2.72 -2.30
N PRO A 140 -16.00 2.36 -1.95
CA PRO A 140 -14.90 3.31 -2.00
C PRO A 140 -14.65 3.82 -3.44
N HIS A 141 -14.38 5.11 -3.56
CA HIS A 141 -14.25 5.80 -4.85
C HIS A 141 -12.96 5.42 -5.61
N ASP A 142 -11.95 4.97 -4.89
CA ASP A 142 -10.60 4.68 -5.36
C ASP A 142 -10.36 3.19 -5.67
N VAL A 143 -11.40 2.34 -5.61
CA VAL A 143 -11.27 0.89 -5.88
C VAL A 143 -10.61 0.61 -7.23
N HIS A 144 -10.89 1.42 -8.24
CA HIS A 144 -10.30 1.31 -9.58
C HIS A 144 -8.77 1.44 -9.58
N LEU A 145 -8.18 2.20 -8.64
CA LEU A 145 -6.73 2.34 -8.48
C LEU A 145 -6.08 1.12 -7.81
N LEU A 146 -6.89 0.28 -7.16
CA LEU A 146 -6.44 -0.84 -6.32
C LEU A 146 -6.58 -2.20 -7.02
N VAL A 147 -7.27 -2.25 -8.16
CA VAL A 147 -7.40 -3.44 -9.02
C VAL A 147 -6.36 -3.36 -10.14
N ARG A 148 -5.50 -4.39 -10.28
CA ARG A 148 -4.48 -4.43 -11.35
C ARG A 148 -4.89 -5.32 -12.52
N LYS A 149 -5.60 -6.42 -12.22
CA LYS A 149 -6.10 -7.39 -13.21
C LYS A 149 -7.49 -7.84 -12.82
N GLN A 150 -8.24 -8.41 -13.75
CA GLN A 150 -9.56 -9.01 -13.47
C GLN A 150 -9.51 -10.06 -12.34
N ALA A 151 -8.39 -10.77 -12.20
CA ALA A 151 -8.19 -11.76 -11.14
C ALA A 151 -8.07 -11.16 -9.72
N ASP A 152 -7.82 -9.85 -9.59
CA ASP A 152 -7.79 -9.17 -8.29
C ASP A 152 -9.21 -8.89 -7.77
N ILE A 153 -10.24 -9.01 -8.61
CA ILE A 153 -11.63 -8.66 -8.25
C ILE A 153 -12.24 -9.74 -7.34
N PRO A 154 -12.77 -9.38 -6.16
CA PRO A 154 -13.55 -10.29 -5.32
C PRO A 154 -14.75 -10.88 -6.05
N LEU A 155 -14.91 -12.21 -6.02
CA LEU A 155 -16.00 -12.91 -6.71
C LEU A 155 -17.39 -12.41 -6.32
N THR A 156 -17.60 -12.08 -5.04
CA THR A 156 -18.90 -11.63 -4.51
C THR A 156 -19.26 -10.20 -4.90
N MET A 157 -18.32 -9.41 -5.42
CA MET A 157 -18.48 -8.00 -5.76
C MET A 157 -18.10 -7.71 -7.22
N LYS A 158 -18.05 -8.77 -8.05
CA LYS A 158 -17.51 -8.70 -9.40
C LYS A 158 -18.27 -7.72 -10.29
N GLU A 159 -19.59 -7.82 -10.31
CA GLU A 159 -20.45 -6.97 -11.15
C GLU A 159 -20.32 -5.48 -10.79
N ASP A 160 -20.37 -5.16 -9.50
CA ASP A 160 -20.22 -3.78 -8.99
C ASP A 160 -18.87 -3.19 -9.40
N ILE A 161 -17.78 -3.94 -9.21
CA ILE A 161 -16.42 -3.47 -9.47
C ILE A 161 -16.20 -3.34 -10.98
N GLU A 162 -16.61 -4.32 -11.79
CA GLU A 162 -16.48 -4.25 -13.25
C GLU A 162 -17.21 -3.04 -13.84
N LYS A 163 -18.36 -2.66 -13.27
CA LYS A 163 -19.07 -1.44 -13.69
C LYS A 163 -18.22 -0.19 -13.42
N ILE A 164 -17.64 -0.07 -12.23
CA ILE A 164 -16.77 1.06 -11.86
C ILE A 164 -15.52 1.10 -12.75
N LEU A 165 -14.89 -0.05 -13.03
CA LEU A 165 -13.71 -0.11 -13.89
C LEU A 165 -14.02 0.37 -15.31
N LYS A 166 -15.19 0.03 -15.85
CA LYS A 166 -15.65 0.53 -17.16
C LYS A 166 -15.89 2.03 -17.16
N GLU A 167 -16.52 2.56 -16.11
CA GLU A 167 -16.79 4.01 -15.98
C GLU A 167 -15.50 4.82 -15.85
N MET A 168 -14.45 4.24 -15.24
CA MET A 168 -13.16 4.89 -15.01
C MET A 168 -12.10 4.62 -16.10
N GLU A 169 -12.51 4.08 -17.26
CA GLU A 169 -11.63 3.76 -18.39
C GLU A 169 -10.39 2.93 -17.99
N TRP A 170 -10.57 2.03 -17.02
CA TRP A 170 -9.47 1.29 -16.42
C TRP A 170 -8.82 0.30 -17.40
N THR A 171 -7.50 0.17 -17.31
CA THR A 171 -6.68 -0.77 -18.09
C THR A 171 -5.94 -1.75 -17.18
N GLU A 172 -5.71 -2.97 -17.66
CA GLU A 172 -4.91 -3.94 -16.91
C GLU A 172 -3.44 -3.51 -16.78
N HIS A 173 -2.90 -3.76 -15.59
CA HIS A 173 -1.48 -3.58 -15.29
C HIS A 173 -0.85 -4.92 -14.90
N GLU A 174 0.40 -5.12 -15.29
CA GLU A 174 1.16 -6.28 -14.84
C GLU A 174 1.49 -6.20 -13.34
N ILE A 175 1.64 -7.37 -12.70
CA ILE A 175 2.09 -7.43 -11.33
C ILE A 175 3.62 -7.44 -11.35
N PRO A 176 4.29 -6.37 -10.88
CA PRO A 176 5.73 -6.26 -10.99
C PRO A 176 6.45 -7.13 -9.97
N ASP A 177 7.77 -7.30 -10.14
CA ASP A 177 8.71 -7.66 -9.06
C ASP A 177 9.33 -6.36 -8.53
N PRO A 178 8.59 -5.55 -7.77
CA PRO A 178 8.88 -4.14 -7.55
C PRO A 178 10.12 -3.91 -6.67
N THR A 179 10.89 -2.88 -7.02
CA THR A 179 11.93 -2.32 -6.16
C THR A 179 12.07 -0.82 -6.41
N LEU A 180 12.37 -0.07 -5.37
CA LEU A 180 12.77 1.34 -5.44
C LEU A 180 14.29 1.48 -5.60
N LEU A 181 15.04 0.37 -5.55
CA LEU A 181 16.49 0.36 -5.52
C LEU A 181 17.06 -0.10 -6.86
N SER A 182 17.68 0.80 -7.60
CA SER A 182 18.30 0.49 -8.89
C SER A 182 19.36 -0.63 -8.78
N ARG A 183 20.09 -0.70 -7.67
CA ARG A 183 21.07 -1.77 -7.39
C ARG A 183 20.47 -3.17 -7.26
N MET A 184 19.16 -3.28 -7.07
CA MET A 184 18.44 -4.55 -6.95
C MET A 184 17.93 -5.06 -8.31
N ILE A 185 18.01 -4.24 -9.35
CA ILE A 185 17.69 -4.65 -10.72
C ILE A 185 18.71 -5.70 -11.15
N ARG A 186 18.23 -6.86 -11.59
CA ARG A 186 19.07 -7.91 -12.15
C ARG A 186 19.68 -7.35 -13.42
N LYS A 187 21.02 -7.28 -13.48
CA LYS A 187 21.69 -7.05 -14.76
C LYS A 187 21.28 -8.18 -15.70
N SER A 188 20.70 -7.82 -16.83
CA SER A 188 20.60 -8.71 -17.99
C SER A 188 21.94 -9.42 -18.15
N LYS A 189 21.92 -10.75 -18.31
CA LYS A 189 23.12 -11.54 -18.61
C LYS A 189 23.64 -11.29 -20.04
N GLU A 190 23.07 -10.33 -20.77
CA GLU A 190 23.46 -9.98 -22.13
C GLU A 190 23.68 -8.46 -22.22
N ALA A 191 24.96 -8.10 -22.22
CA ALA A 191 25.56 -6.95 -22.87
C ALA A 191 26.97 -7.35 -23.30
#